data_AF-A0A0U4WFF7-F1
#
_entry.id   AF-A0A0U4WFF7-F1
#
_cell.length_a   1.000
_cell.length_b   1.000
_cell.length_c   1.000
_cell.angle_alpha   90.00
_cell.angle_beta   90.00
_cell.angle_gamma   90.00
#
_symmetry.space_group_name_H-M   'P 1'
#
loop_
_entity.id
_entity.type
_entity.pdbx_description
1 polymer ?
#
loop_
_entity_poly.entity_id
_entity_poly.type
_entity_poly.pdbx_seq_one_letter_code
_entity_poly.pdbx_strand_id
1 'polypeptide(L)'
;MFQIDSRLAGDTLEVASLTLCQVLLLNDQRYDWLVLVPRRESVTEVLDLSPLDQAQLWREVTLVAGVLREAQPDYKLNIGALGNIVRQLHLHILLRREGDPAWPGPVWGHSPREPYSEEAGQAAVARWRAQLEQEVQA
;
A
#
# COMPACT_ATOMS: atom_id res chain seq x y z
N MET A 1 -4.03 8.44 -20.78
CA MET A 1 -2.78 8.30 -20.01
C MET A 1 -3.12 7.98 -18.57
N PHE A 2 -2.44 7.02 -17.93
CA PHE A 2 -2.63 6.75 -16.50
C PHE A 2 -2.28 7.99 -15.66
N GLN A 3 -3.14 8.32 -14.70
CA GLN A 3 -2.93 9.35 -13.71
C GLN A 3 -3.48 8.87 -12.38
N ILE A 4 -2.74 9.09 -11.29
CA ILE A 4 -3.20 8.78 -9.94
C ILE A 4 -4.37 9.71 -9.54
N ASP A 5 -5.36 9.16 -8.84
CA ASP A 5 -6.46 9.92 -8.27
C ASP A 5 -5.92 11.00 -7.31
N SER A 6 -6.47 12.21 -7.40
CA SER A 6 -6.03 13.36 -6.60
C SER A 6 -6.08 13.14 -5.08
N ARG A 7 -7.03 12.33 -4.58
CA ARG A 7 -7.14 12.00 -3.16
C ARG A 7 -6.07 11.00 -2.76
N LEU A 8 -5.83 9.97 -3.56
CA LEU A 8 -4.71 9.05 -3.31
C LEU A 8 -3.38 9.81 -3.30
N ALA A 9 -3.15 10.69 -4.26
CA ALA A 9 -1.96 11.52 -4.32
C ALA A 9 -1.82 12.46 -3.10
N GLY A 10 -2.92 13.04 -2.61
CA GLY A 10 -2.92 13.92 -1.44
C GLY A 10 -2.81 13.20 -0.09
N ASP A 11 -3.20 11.93 -0.04
CA ASP A 11 -3.26 11.13 1.18
C ASP A 11 -2.05 10.19 1.37
N THR A 12 -1.15 10.13 0.39
CA THR A 12 -0.03 9.20 0.36
C THR A 12 1.30 9.87 -0.01
N LEU A 13 2.39 9.16 0.25
CA LEU A 13 3.75 9.51 -0.15
C LEU A 13 4.27 8.45 -1.13
N GLU A 14 4.91 8.86 -2.23
CA GLU A 14 5.41 7.92 -3.23
C GLU A 14 6.66 7.17 -2.74
N VAL A 15 6.61 5.83 -2.77
CA VAL A 15 7.70 4.96 -2.35
C VAL A 15 8.51 4.47 -3.53
N ALA A 16 7.87 3.78 -4.48
CA ALA A 16 8.54 3.14 -5.61
C ALA A 16 7.58 2.89 -6.77
N SER A 17 8.13 2.46 -7.91
CA SER A 17 7.37 1.96 -9.06
C SER A 17 7.81 0.54 -9.40
N LEU A 18 6.91 -0.42 -9.24
CA LEU A 18 7.10 -1.83 -9.65
C LEU A 18 6.73 -2.00 -11.13
N THR A 19 6.62 -3.23 -11.64
CA THR A 19 6.28 -3.49 -13.05
C THR A 19 4.89 -2.96 -13.42
N LEU A 20 3.88 -3.24 -12.60
CA LEU A 20 2.50 -2.83 -12.79
C LEU A 20 2.12 -1.65 -11.88
N CYS A 21 2.45 -1.72 -10.59
CA CYS A 21 1.93 -0.78 -9.60
C CYS A 21 2.90 0.37 -9.27
N GLN A 22 2.33 1.54 -8.99
CA GLN A 22 2.97 2.48 -8.06
C GLN A 22 2.78 1.96 -6.64
N VAL A 23 3.85 2.07 -5.83
CA VAL A 23 3.84 1.76 -4.40
C VAL A 23 3.83 3.07 -3.64
N LEU A 24 2.83 3.25 -2.79
CA LEU A 24 2.61 4.45 -2.01
C LEU A 24 2.59 4.08 -0.53
N LEU A 25 3.03 5.00 0.33
CA LEU A 25 2.88 4.93 1.78
C LEU A 25 1.67 5.78 2.18
N LEU A 26 0.67 5.19 2.84
CA LEU A 26 -0.43 5.98 3.39
C LEU A 26 0.13 6.93 4.45
N ASN A 27 -0.25 8.21 4.40
CA ASN A 27 0.22 9.20 5.36
C ASN A 27 -0.53 9.09 6.70
N ASP A 28 -0.33 7.95 7.36
CA ASP A 28 -0.90 7.60 8.66
C ASP A 28 0.12 6.78 9.47
N GLN A 29 0.85 7.45 10.37
CA GLN A 29 2.00 6.89 11.09
C GLN A 29 1.65 5.76 12.06
N ARG A 30 0.37 5.54 12.32
CA ARG A 30 -0.12 4.52 13.26
C ARG A 30 0.10 3.09 12.74
N TYR A 31 0.25 2.92 11.43
CA TYR A 31 0.38 1.63 10.79
C TYR A 31 1.46 1.65 9.72
N ASP A 32 2.21 0.57 9.59
CA ASP A 32 3.05 0.33 8.41
C ASP A 32 2.12 -0.08 7.26
N TRP A 33 1.70 0.89 6.45
CA TRP A 33 0.62 0.75 5.48
C TRP A 33 1.04 1.21 4.08
N LEU A 34 1.29 0.23 3.22
CA LEU A 34 1.57 0.44 1.80
C LEU A 34 0.31 0.26 0.95
N VAL A 35 0.23 1.00 -0.15
CA VAL A 35 -0.86 0.97 -1.12
C VAL A 35 -0.30 0.73 -2.50
N LEU A 36 -0.82 -0.26 -3.20
CA LEU A 36 -0.50 -0.54 -4.59
C LEU A 36 -1.56 0.06 -5.52
N VAL A 37 -1.14 0.81 -6.53
CA VAL A 37 -2.02 1.37 -7.55
C VAL A 37 -1.56 0.88 -8.93
N PRO A 38 -2.27 -0.06 -9.57
CA PRO A 38 -1.95 -0.52 -10.92
C PRO A 38 -1.96 0.65 -11.91
N ARG A 39 -0.88 0.80 -12.69
CA ARG A 39 -0.76 1.84 -13.71
C ARG A 39 -1.53 1.48 -14.98
N ARG A 40 -2.86 1.41 -14.84
CA ARG A 40 -3.84 1.13 -15.90
C ARG A 40 -4.95 2.17 -15.85
N GLU A 41 -5.37 2.63 -17.02
CA GLU A 41 -6.40 3.66 -17.14
C GLU A 41 -7.78 3.08 -16.86
N SER A 42 -8.62 3.85 -16.16
CA SER A 42 -10.05 3.54 -15.95
C SER A 42 -10.33 2.17 -15.32
N VAL A 43 -9.38 1.62 -14.56
CA VAL A 43 -9.54 0.37 -13.80
C VAL A 43 -10.08 0.71 -12.41
N THR A 44 -11.21 0.11 -12.05
CA THR A 44 -11.86 0.30 -10.76
C THR A 44 -11.84 -0.95 -9.90
N GLU A 45 -11.92 -2.11 -10.55
CA GLU A 45 -11.96 -3.42 -9.91
C GLU A 45 -10.80 -4.29 -10.40
N VAL A 46 -10.41 -5.30 -9.61
CA VAL A 46 -9.39 -6.27 -10.02
C VAL A 46 -9.81 -7.01 -11.30
N LEU A 47 -11.11 -7.25 -11.47
CA LEU A 47 -11.65 -7.93 -12.66
C LEU A 47 -11.57 -7.09 -13.95
N ASP A 48 -11.36 -5.77 -13.83
CA ASP A 48 -11.14 -4.88 -14.99
C ASP A 48 -9.72 -5.06 -15.58
N LEU A 49 -8.79 -5.65 -14.82
CA LEU A 49 -7.44 -5.95 -15.28
C LEU A 49 -7.43 -7.15 -16.23
N SER A 50 -6.50 -7.15 -17.18
CA SER A 50 -6.22 -8.33 -18.00
C SER A 50 -5.78 -9.51 -17.11
N PRO A 51 -5.97 -10.78 -17.52
CA PRO A 51 -5.50 -11.92 -16.73
C PRO A 51 -3.99 -11.87 -16.39
N LEU A 52 -3.18 -11.32 -17.31
CA LEU A 52 -1.75 -11.11 -17.09
C LEU A 52 -1.49 -10.05 -16.01
N ASP A 53 -2.24 -8.95 -16.04
CA ASP A 53 -2.13 -7.89 -15.04
C ASP A 53 -2.68 -8.33 -13.67
N GLN A 54 -3.74 -9.15 -13.62
CA GLN A 54 -4.22 -9.73 -12.36
C GLN A 54 -3.14 -10.63 -11.72
N ALA A 55 -2.49 -11.46 -12.52
CA ALA A 55 -1.38 -12.28 -12.05
C ALA A 55 -0.17 -11.42 -11.61
N GLN A 56 0.15 -10.36 -12.36
CA GLN A 56 1.21 -9.42 -11.99
C GLN A 56 0.89 -8.67 -10.70
N LEU A 57 -0.34 -8.22 -10.53
CA LEU A 57 -0.81 -7.58 -9.31
C LEU A 57 -0.58 -8.49 -8.10
N TRP A 58 -0.96 -9.77 -8.18
CA TRP A 58 -0.75 -10.69 -7.07
C TRP A 58 0.72 -10.98 -6.77
N ARG A 59 1.60 -11.00 -7.78
CA ARG A 59 3.05 -11.07 -7.58
C ARG A 59 3.54 -9.86 -6.78
N GLU A 60 3.11 -8.65 -7.14
CA GLU A 60 3.51 -7.43 -6.46
C GLU A 60 2.90 -7.29 -5.06
N VAL A 61 1.65 -7.73 -4.86
CA VAL A 61 1.04 -7.82 -3.52
C VAL A 61 1.85 -8.75 -2.63
N THR A 62 2.24 -9.92 -3.16
CA THR A 62 3.04 -10.90 -2.40
C THR A 62 4.42 -10.34 -2.05
N LEU A 63 5.09 -9.69 -2.99
CA LEU A 63 6.37 -9.01 -2.78
C LEU A 63 6.27 -7.97 -1.65
N VAL A 64 5.33 -7.03 -1.75
CA VAL A 64 5.19 -5.96 -0.77
C VAL A 64 4.75 -6.49 0.60
N ALA A 65 3.86 -7.48 0.62
CA ALA A 65 3.46 -8.16 1.85
C ALA A 65 4.63 -8.91 2.50
N GLY A 66 5.50 -9.53 1.70
CA GLY A 66 6.74 -10.18 2.15
C GLY A 66 7.67 -9.19 2.82
N VAL A 67 7.99 -8.07 2.15
CA VAL A 67 8.82 -6.99 2.72
C VAL A 67 8.29 -6.48 4.06
N LEU A 68 6.98 -6.18 4.13
CA LEU A 68 6.36 -5.78 5.40
C LEU A 68 6.51 -6.87 6.46
N ARG A 69 6.25 -8.13 6.10
CA ARG A 69 6.31 -9.26 7.03
C ARG A 69 7.72 -9.48 7.56
N GLU A 70 8.74 -9.38 6.73
CA GLU A 70 10.13 -9.55 7.16
C GLU A 70 10.58 -8.45 8.12
N ALA A 71 10.11 -7.21 7.90
CA ALA A 71 10.38 -6.11 8.82
C ALA A 71 9.72 -6.31 10.20
N GLN A 72 8.58 -7.00 10.27
CA GLN A 72 7.85 -7.30 11.51
C GLN A 72 7.23 -8.72 11.48
N PRO A 73 8.03 -9.77 11.77
CA PRO A 73 7.60 -11.16 11.61
C PRO A 73 6.41 -11.56 12.48
N ASP A 74 6.31 -10.98 13.68
CA ASP A 74 5.29 -11.32 14.67
C ASP A 74 3.93 -10.65 14.42
N TYR A 75 3.85 -9.73 13.46
CA TYR A 75 2.62 -8.95 13.22
C TYR A 75 1.65 -9.73 12.31
N LYS A 76 0.44 -9.22 12.06
CA LYS A 76 -0.54 -9.78 11.14
C LYS A 76 -0.74 -8.89 9.91
N LEU A 77 -0.72 -9.45 8.71
CA LEU A 77 -1.08 -8.71 7.50
C LEU A 77 -2.60 -8.55 7.36
N ASN A 78 -3.02 -7.38 6.90
CA ASN A 78 -4.32 -7.12 6.29
C ASN A 78 -4.08 -6.71 4.83
N ILE A 79 -4.87 -7.27 3.91
CA ILE A 79 -4.82 -6.96 2.48
C ILE A 79 -6.24 -6.73 2.00
N GLY A 80 -6.50 -5.64 1.28
CA GLY A 80 -7.85 -5.35 0.80
C GLY A 80 -7.90 -4.39 -0.39
N ALA A 81 -8.70 -4.75 -1.39
CA ALA A 81 -9.21 -3.83 -2.41
C ALA A 81 -10.63 -3.42 -1.99
N LEU A 82 -10.86 -2.13 -1.73
CA LEU A 82 -12.16 -1.62 -1.29
C LEU A 82 -12.71 -0.60 -2.29
N GLY A 83 -12.08 0.57 -2.38
CA GLY A 83 -12.44 1.57 -3.38
C GLY A 83 -13.81 2.23 -3.19
N ASN A 84 -14.38 2.24 -1.98
CA ASN A 84 -15.70 2.83 -1.71
C ASN A 84 -15.78 4.36 -1.94
N ILE A 85 -14.67 5.06 -1.70
CA ILE A 85 -14.56 6.52 -1.81
C ILE A 85 -13.74 6.91 -3.05
N VAL A 86 -12.54 6.36 -3.20
CA VAL A 86 -11.73 6.51 -4.41
C VAL A 86 -11.95 5.29 -5.29
N ARG A 87 -12.49 5.51 -6.49
CA ARG A 87 -12.86 4.44 -7.43
C ARG A 87 -11.68 3.82 -8.15
N GLN A 88 -10.60 4.57 -8.37
CA GLN A 88 -9.39 4.03 -9.01
C GLN A 88 -8.89 2.82 -8.21
N LEU A 89 -8.66 1.70 -8.90
CA LEU A 89 -8.22 0.47 -8.24
C LEU A 89 -6.94 0.71 -7.43
N HIS A 90 -7.00 0.35 -6.16
CA HIS A 90 -5.86 0.36 -5.26
C HIS A 90 -6.00 -0.75 -4.22
N LEU A 91 -4.87 -1.35 -3.83
CA LEU A 91 -4.82 -2.41 -2.84
C LEU A 91 -4.07 -1.93 -1.61
N HIS A 92 -4.71 -2.03 -0.46
CA HIS A 92 -4.10 -1.77 0.83
C HIS A 92 -3.36 -3.01 1.32
N ILE A 93 -2.14 -2.84 1.81
CA ILE A 93 -1.31 -3.87 2.42
C ILE A 93 -0.71 -3.27 3.68
N LEU A 94 -1.09 -3.79 4.86
CA LEU A 94 -0.64 -3.22 6.12
C LEU A 94 -0.40 -4.26 7.19
N LEU A 95 0.50 -3.91 8.11
CA LEU A 95 0.75 -4.67 9.32
C LEU A 95 -0.20 -4.27 10.44
N ARG A 96 -0.61 -5.27 11.21
CA ARG A 96 -1.50 -5.19 12.38
C ARG A 96 -0.85 -5.88 13.55
N ARG A 97 -1.13 -5.42 14.76
CA ARG A 97 -0.64 -6.06 15.98
C ARG A 97 -1.67 -5.92 17.09
N GLU A 98 -1.63 -6.84 18.05
CA GLU A 98 -2.40 -6.67 19.28
C GLU A 98 -2.03 -5.33 19.94
N GLY A 99 -3.05 -4.55 20.29
CA GLY A 99 -2.88 -3.21 20.87
C GLY A 99 -2.64 -2.09 19.85
N ASP A 100 -2.63 -2.35 18.53
CA ASP A 100 -2.78 -1.26 17.56
C ASP A 100 -4.16 -0.58 17.70
N PRO A 101 -4.31 0.70 17.29
CA PRO A 101 -5.50 1.46 17.62
C PRO A 101 -6.83 0.85 17.17
N ALA A 102 -6.82 0.05 16.09
CA ALA A 102 -8.03 -0.55 15.53
C ALA A 102 -8.15 -2.06 15.81
N TRP A 103 -7.23 -2.68 16.56
CA TRP A 103 -7.25 -4.12 16.80
C TRP A 103 -8.46 -4.53 17.68
N PRO A 104 -9.17 -5.65 17.39
CA PRO A 104 -8.98 -6.59 16.28
C PRO A 104 -9.77 -6.24 15.00
N GLY A 105 -10.45 -5.09 14.99
CA GLY A 105 -11.26 -4.62 13.88
C GLY A 105 -10.44 -4.11 12.68
N PRO A 106 -11.13 -3.71 11.60
CA PRO A 106 -10.50 -3.08 10.43
C PRO A 106 -10.00 -1.67 10.76
N VAL A 107 -8.87 -1.28 10.15
CA VAL A 107 -8.35 0.11 10.25
C VAL A 107 -9.22 1.12 9.50
N TRP A 108 -9.92 0.68 8.45
CA TRP A 108 -10.68 1.57 7.56
C TRP A 108 -11.86 2.18 8.31
N GLY A 109 -11.84 3.51 8.48
CA GLY A 109 -12.90 4.24 9.16
C GLY A 109 -12.91 4.14 10.68
N HIS A 110 -11.89 3.51 11.30
CA HIS A 110 -11.82 3.36 12.76
C HIS A 110 -11.65 4.71 13.48
N SER A 111 -10.64 5.50 13.10
CA SER A 111 -10.34 6.81 13.69
C SER A 111 -9.52 7.69 12.73
N PRO A 112 -9.54 9.03 12.93
CA PRO A 112 -8.81 9.97 12.06
C PRO A 112 -7.33 9.59 11.92
N ARG A 113 -6.78 9.74 10.71
CA ARG A 113 -5.35 9.51 10.46
C ARG A 113 -4.47 10.40 11.33
N GLU A 114 -3.30 9.90 11.69
CA GLU A 114 -2.24 10.71 12.28
C GLU A 114 -1.12 10.84 11.25
N PRO A 115 -1.03 11.96 10.52
CA PRO A 115 -0.01 12.14 9.49
C PRO A 115 1.40 12.07 10.07
N TYR A 116 2.34 11.57 9.26
CA TYR A 116 3.75 11.72 9.55
C TYR A 116 4.12 13.22 9.57
N SER A 117 5.13 13.58 10.37
CA SER A 117 5.89 14.80 10.10
C SER A 117 6.62 14.65 8.76
N GLU A 118 7.03 15.77 8.14
CA GLU A 118 7.75 15.73 6.86
C GLU A 118 9.02 14.86 6.94
N GLU A 119 9.83 15.05 7.99
CA GLU A 119 11.04 14.28 8.24
C GLU A 119 10.74 12.78 8.45
N ALA A 120 9.77 12.46 9.31
CA ALA A 120 9.41 11.07 9.60
C ALA A 120 8.82 10.37 8.36
N GLY A 121 8.05 11.09 7.55
CA GLY A 121 7.48 10.58 6.30
C GLY A 121 8.57 10.28 5.26
N GLN A 122 9.53 11.19 5.08
CA GLN A 122 10.68 10.96 4.20
C GLN A 122 11.53 9.78 4.65
N ALA A 123 11.77 9.66 5.97
CA ALA A 123 12.50 8.52 6.54
C ALA A 123 11.75 7.19 6.31
N ALA A 124 10.44 7.17 6.52
CA ALA A 124 9.61 5.99 6.28
C ALA A 124 9.59 5.59 4.79
N VAL A 125 9.47 6.56 3.88
CA VAL A 125 9.57 6.34 2.42
C VAL A 125 10.93 5.74 2.06
N ALA A 126 12.03 6.32 2.54
CA ALA A 126 13.38 5.84 2.26
C ALA A 126 13.59 4.41 2.78
N ARG A 127 13.11 4.10 3.98
CA ARG A 127 13.15 2.76 4.57
C ARG A 127 12.45 1.73 3.67
N TRP A 128 11.20 1.99 3.29
CA TRP A 128 10.43 1.05 2.48
C TRP A 128 10.95 0.90 1.06
N ARG A 129 11.45 1.99 0.46
CA ARG A 129 12.11 1.94 -0.83
C ARG A 129 13.33 1.01 -0.79
N ALA A 130 14.21 1.19 0.19
CA ALA A 130 15.42 0.39 0.31
C ALA A 130 15.11 -1.11 0.50
N GLN A 131 14.11 -1.46 1.31
CA GLN A 131 13.73 -2.87 1.50
C GLN A 131 13.10 -3.49 0.24
N LEU A 132 12.26 -2.73 -0.48
CA LEU A 132 11.71 -3.20 -1.76
C LEU A 132 12.80 -3.41 -2.81
N GLU A 133 13.80 -2.52 -2.88
CA GLU A 133 14.91 -2.64 -3.81
C GLU A 133 15.78 -3.88 -3.51
N GLN A 134 15.98 -4.20 -2.24
CA GLN A 134 16.71 -5.41 -1.83
C GLN A 134 15.98 -6.68 -2.26
N GLU A 135 14.67 -6.76 -2.01
CA GLU A 135 13.87 -7.96 -2.31
C GLU A 135 13.68 -8.15 -3.82
N VAL A 136 13.58 -7.07 -4.61
CA VAL A 136 13.50 -7.16 -6.08
C VAL A 136 14.83 -7.66 -6.70
N GLN A 137 15.94 -7.50 -6.00
CA GLN A 137 17.27 -7.94 -6.45
C GLN A 137 17.65 -9.36 -6.01
N ALA A 138 16.91 -9.96 -5.07
CA ALA A 138 17.11 -11.30 -4.55
C ALA A 138 16.58 -12.38 -5.52
#